data_AF-A0A0S6U6N5-F1
#
_entry.id   AF-A0A0S6U6N5-F1
#
_cell.length_a   1.000
_cell.length_b   1.000
_cell.length_c   1.000
_cell.angle_alpha   90.00
_cell.angle_beta   90.00
_cell.angle_gamma   90.00
#
_symmetry.space_group_name_H-M   'P 1'
#
loop_
_entity.id
_entity.type
_entity.pdbx_description
1 polymer ?
#
loop_
_entity_poly.entity_id
_entity_poly.type
_entity_poly.pdbx_seq_one_letter_code
_entity_poly.pdbx_strand_id
1 'polypeptide(L)'
;MITNENLDKQYKIVLTIVLVISFSLILLLFFYKPNYNKNKVNTNNKNKFAIKNENKSQRVTGNTVRIEGKDLYDTCASISQIAYPSTFREDRPNAVILVRSDKIEDAMLSSRISHHPINAPILFTKKNSIPESTLKEIERLNPEGLFVDGNVKVILIGDMGEEIKNTLNKKI
;
A
#
# COMPACT_ATOMS: atom_id res chain seq x y z
N MET A 1 44.82 -43.44 -19.07
CA MET A 1 43.49 -44.08 -18.94
C MET A 1 43.07 -44.02 -17.49
N ILE A 2 42.08 -43.20 -17.16
CA ILE A 2 41.48 -43.23 -15.81
C ILE A 2 40.59 -44.47 -15.77
N THR A 3 40.82 -45.38 -14.83
CA THR A 3 40.07 -46.63 -14.71
C THR A 3 38.65 -46.34 -14.20
N ASN A 4 37.65 -47.08 -14.70
CA ASN A 4 36.23 -46.92 -14.34
C ASN A 4 35.98 -46.97 -12.82
N GLU A 5 36.81 -47.73 -12.10
CA GLU A 5 36.78 -47.84 -10.65
C GLU A 5 37.13 -46.53 -9.93
N ASN A 6 38.05 -45.73 -10.50
CA ASN A 6 38.44 -44.44 -9.94
C ASN A 6 37.38 -43.36 -10.21
N LEU A 7 36.67 -43.44 -11.34
CA LEU A 7 35.53 -42.57 -11.65
C LEU A 7 34.35 -42.82 -10.70
N ASP A 8 33.99 -44.08 -10.45
CA ASP A 8 32.88 -44.43 -9.56
C ASP A 8 33.14 -43.97 -8.11
N LYS A 9 34.39 -44.11 -7.65
CA LYS A 9 34.82 -43.62 -6.34
C LYS A 9 34.74 -42.10 -6.23
N GLN A 10 35.16 -41.36 -7.26
CA GLN A 10 35.05 -39.90 -7.27
C GLN A 10 33.59 -39.43 -7.31
N TYR A 11 32.73 -40.07 -8.11
CA TYR A 11 31.30 -39.73 -8.19
C TYR A 11 30.61 -39.90 -6.84
N LYS A 12 30.87 -41.01 -6.13
CA LYS A 12 30.31 -41.25 -4.78
C LYS A 12 30.76 -40.19 -3.77
N ILE A 13 32.02 -39.76 -3.83
CA ILE A 13 32.54 -38.69 -2.96
C ILE A 13 31.82 -37.36 -3.26
N VAL A 14 31.72 -36.97 -4.53
CA VAL A 14 31.06 -35.72 -4.94
C VAL A 14 29.57 -35.73 -4.57
N LEU A 15 28.86 -36.84 -4.81
CA LEU A 15 27.45 -36.99 -4.47
C LEU A 15 27.20 -36.85 -2.96
N THR A 16 28.08 -37.44 -2.15
CA THR A 16 27.98 -37.34 -0.68
C THR A 16 28.18 -35.91 -0.20
N ILE A 17 29.16 -35.19 -0.77
CA ILE A 17 29.41 -33.78 -0.44
C ILE A 17 28.20 -32.91 -0.79
N VAL A 18 27.60 -33.11 -1.96
CA VAL A 18 26.41 -32.36 -2.40
C VAL A 18 25.23 -32.61 -1.46
N LEU A 19 25.01 -33.85 -1.04
CA LEU A 19 23.93 -34.19 -0.10
C LEU A 19 24.14 -33.56 1.28
N VAL A 20 25.38 -33.55 1.79
CA VAL A 20 25.71 -32.92 3.08
C VAL A 20 25.51 -31.40 3.02
N ILE A 21 25.92 -30.75 1.94
CA ILE A 21 25.74 -29.29 1.76
C ILE A 21 24.25 -28.95 1.66
N SER A 22 23.46 -29.71 0.90
CA SER A 22 22.01 -29.50 0.80
C SER A 22 21.32 -29.66 2.16
N PHE A 23 21.67 -30.70 2.91
CA PHE A 23 21.13 -30.94 4.23
C PHE A 23 21.50 -29.82 5.22
N SER A 24 22.74 -29.35 5.19
CA SER A 24 23.20 -28.22 6.02
C SER A 24 22.46 -26.92 5.70
N LEU A 25 22.16 -26.65 4.43
CA LEU A 25 21.44 -25.45 4.01
C LEU A 25 19.98 -25.48 4.47
N ILE A 26 19.34 -26.65 4.38
CA ILE A 26 17.99 -26.89 4.90
C ILE A 26 17.94 -26.71 6.42
N LEU A 27 18.95 -27.23 7.14
CA LEU A 27 19.04 -27.07 8.59
C LEU A 27 19.19 -25.59 8.97
N LEU A 28 20.00 -24.84 8.23
CA LEU A 28 20.20 -23.42 8.45
C LEU A 28 18.86 -22.67 8.27
N LEU A 29 18.06 -22.97 7.26
CA LEU A 29 16.74 -22.36 7.09
C LEU A 29 15.76 -22.68 8.22
N PHE A 30 15.78 -23.90 8.77
CA PHE A 30 14.89 -24.30 9.87
C PHE A 30 15.25 -23.65 11.22
N PHE A 31 16.54 -23.49 11.51
CA PHE A 31 17.01 -22.93 12.78
C PHE A 31 17.31 -21.44 12.73
N TYR A 32 17.38 -20.84 11.54
CA TYR A 32 17.54 -19.40 11.39
C TYR A 32 16.24 -18.70 11.75
N LYS A 33 16.09 -18.37 13.04
CA LYS A 33 15.03 -17.50 13.54
C LYS A 33 15.49 -16.05 13.36
N PRO A 34 14.95 -15.30 12.39
CA PRO A 34 15.32 -13.91 12.20
C PRO A 34 14.91 -13.10 13.43
N ASN A 35 15.85 -12.30 13.95
CA ASN A 35 15.63 -11.45 15.11
C ASN A 35 14.87 -10.18 14.68
N TYR A 36 13.57 -10.32 14.47
CA TYR A 36 12.70 -9.18 14.28
C TYR A 36 12.32 -8.60 15.64
N ASN A 37 12.80 -7.36 15.85
CA ASN A 37 12.38 -6.38 16.85
C ASN A 37 13.29 -6.21 18.08
N LYS A 38 14.23 -5.26 17.96
CA LYS A 38 15.07 -4.75 19.06
C LYS A 38 14.81 -3.26 19.29
N ASN A 39 13.56 -2.86 19.55
CA ASN A 39 13.25 -1.54 20.09
C ASN A 39 12.44 -1.68 21.39
N LYS A 40 13.16 -1.93 22.49
CA LYS A 40 12.61 -1.87 23.85
C LYS A 40 12.54 -0.40 24.23
N VAL A 41 11.36 0.22 24.13
CA VAL A 41 11.14 1.59 24.58
C VAL A 41 11.42 1.65 26.09
N ASN A 42 12.49 2.35 26.48
CA ASN A 42 12.87 2.55 27.87
C ASN A 42 11.83 3.42 28.58
N THR A 43 10.93 2.79 29.35
CA THR A 43 9.86 3.46 30.10
C THR A 43 10.32 3.81 31.52
N ASN A 44 11.36 4.65 31.64
CA ASN A 44 11.84 5.16 32.93
C ASN A 44 11.34 6.58 33.28
N ASN A 45 10.30 7.07 32.61
CA ASN A 45 9.61 8.31 33.01
C ASN A 45 8.19 8.00 33.51
N LYS A 46 8.12 7.21 34.59
CA LYS A 46 6.94 7.16 35.46
C LYS A 46 6.94 8.46 36.26
N ASN A 47 6.14 9.44 35.84
CA ASN A 47 5.61 10.59 36.60
C ASN A 47 5.50 11.87 35.75
N LYS A 48 4.75 11.86 34.63
CA LYS A 48 4.18 13.12 34.09
C LYS A 48 3.01 13.00 33.12
N PHE A 49 2.11 12.03 33.30
CA PHE A 49 0.82 12.07 32.62
C PHE A 49 -0.27 11.65 33.59
N ALA A 50 -0.75 12.63 34.37
CA ALA A 50 -2.07 12.52 34.98
C ALA A 50 -3.09 12.48 33.84
N ILE A 51 -3.44 11.26 33.41
CA ILE A 51 -4.50 11.03 32.43
C ILE A 51 -5.82 11.26 33.15
N LYS A 52 -6.32 12.49 33.06
CA LYS A 52 -7.72 12.79 33.25
C LYS A 52 -8.31 12.99 31.85
N ASN A 53 -8.87 11.93 31.27
CA ASN A 53 -9.99 12.02 30.33
C ASN A 53 -10.56 10.63 30.04
N GLU A 54 -11.86 10.57 30.21
CA GLU A 54 -12.73 9.40 30.21
C GLU A 54 -12.84 8.80 28.78
N ASN A 55 -13.01 7.47 28.72
CA ASN A 55 -13.49 6.72 27.55
C ASN A 55 -12.64 6.69 26.27
N LYS A 56 -11.35 6.34 26.35
CA LYS A 56 -10.63 5.79 25.19
C LYS A 56 -10.10 4.39 25.52
N SER A 57 -10.98 3.39 25.40
CA SER A 57 -10.58 1.98 25.42
C SER A 57 -9.53 1.78 24.34
N GLN A 58 -8.26 1.61 24.73
CA GLN A 58 -7.20 1.24 23.79
C GLN A 58 -7.54 -0.13 23.21
N ARG A 59 -8.00 -0.15 21.96
CA ARG A 59 -8.22 -1.39 21.17
C ARG A 59 -6.86 -1.89 20.66
N VAL A 60 -6.04 -2.43 21.55
CA VAL A 60 -4.77 -3.07 21.17
C VAL A 60 -5.10 -4.42 20.55
N THR A 61 -4.91 -4.52 19.24
CA THR A 61 -5.04 -5.78 18.49
C THR A 61 -3.70 -5.96 17.77
N GLY A 62 -2.93 -6.97 18.17
CA GLY A 62 -1.50 -7.10 17.81
C GLY A 62 -1.22 -7.27 16.31
N ASN A 63 -2.25 -7.50 15.50
CA ASN A 63 -2.14 -7.75 14.06
C ASN A 63 -3.22 -7.00 13.25
N THR A 64 -3.70 -5.85 13.75
CA THR A 64 -4.71 -5.04 13.06
C THR A 64 -4.15 -3.66 12.78
N VAL A 65 -4.40 -3.17 11.56
CA VAL A 65 -4.15 -1.78 11.19
C VAL A 65 -5.47 -1.02 11.23
N ARG A 66 -5.51 0.08 11.98
CA ARG A 66 -6.60 1.05 11.91
C ARG A 66 -6.20 2.13 10.92
N ILE A 67 -7.07 2.37 9.95
CA ILE A 67 -6.93 3.46 8.99
C ILE A 67 -8.01 4.48 9.36
N GLU A 68 -7.59 5.68 9.73
CA GLU A 68 -8.49 6.78 10.09
C GLU A 68 -7.89 8.12 9.65
N GLY A 69 -8.76 9.05 9.29
CA GLY A 69 -8.45 10.46 9.07
C GLY A 69 -9.29 11.35 9.98
N LYS A 70 -9.07 12.66 9.92
CA LYS A 70 -9.86 13.64 10.70
C LYS A 70 -11.30 13.72 10.19
N ASP A 71 -11.48 13.46 8.90
CA ASP A 71 -12.75 13.41 8.21
C ASP A 71 -12.76 12.31 7.13
N LEU A 72 -13.85 12.27 6.35
CA LEU A 72 -14.02 11.35 5.23
C LEU A 72 -12.89 11.45 4.19
N TYR A 73 -12.48 12.67 3.86
CA TYR A 73 -11.50 12.94 2.80
C TYR A 73 -10.10 12.50 3.24
N ASP A 74 -9.71 12.82 4.47
CA ASP A 74 -8.44 12.36 5.08
C ASP A 74 -8.40 10.83 5.22
N THR A 75 -9.53 10.20 5.55
CA THR A 75 -9.61 8.74 5.67
C THR A 75 -9.40 8.09 4.31
N CYS A 76 -10.03 8.60 3.25
CA CYS A 76 -9.81 8.10 1.89
C CYS A 76 -8.37 8.30 1.42
N ALA A 77 -7.76 9.44 1.73
CA ALA A 77 -6.35 9.68 1.41
C ALA A 77 -5.41 8.68 2.14
N SER A 78 -5.74 8.33 3.37
CA SER A 78 -4.97 7.33 4.13
C SER A 78 -5.14 5.92 3.55
N ILE A 79 -6.34 5.59 3.04
CA ILE A 79 -6.58 4.33 2.32
C ILE A 79 -5.77 4.27 1.03
N SER A 80 -5.76 5.35 0.23
CA SER A 80 -5.00 5.40 -1.03
C SER A 80 -3.50 5.33 -0.80
N GLN A 81 -2.97 5.91 0.29
CA GLN A 81 -1.56 5.79 0.66
C GLN A 81 -1.12 4.35 0.96
N ILE A 82 -2.02 3.54 1.51
CA ILE A 82 -1.74 2.12 1.80
C ILE A 82 -1.81 1.29 0.52
N ALA A 83 -2.79 1.54 -0.33
CA ALA A 83 -2.96 0.82 -1.58
C ALA A 83 -1.94 1.22 -2.66
N TYR A 84 -1.55 2.51 -2.68
CA TYR A 84 -0.67 3.13 -3.66
C TYR A 84 0.37 4.01 -2.95
N PRO A 85 1.50 3.43 -2.54
CA PRO A 85 2.60 4.18 -1.93
C PRO A 85 3.16 5.30 -2.81
N SER A 86 3.05 5.18 -4.14
CA SER A 86 3.53 6.15 -5.14
C SER A 86 4.99 6.59 -4.96
N THR A 87 5.80 5.75 -4.31
CA THR A 87 7.23 6.03 -4.09
C THR A 87 8.01 5.78 -5.38
N PHE A 88 7.69 4.68 -6.07
CA PHE A 88 8.19 4.37 -7.41
C PHE A 88 7.07 4.49 -8.44
N ARG A 89 7.43 4.43 -9.72
CA ARG A 89 6.47 4.63 -10.81
C ARG A 89 5.46 3.49 -10.85
N GLU A 90 5.94 2.25 -10.75
CA GLU A 90 5.19 1.01 -10.72
C GLU A 90 4.12 0.92 -9.61
N ASP A 91 4.27 1.68 -8.54
CA ASP A 91 3.33 1.73 -7.41
C ASP A 91 2.31 2.87 -7.55
N ARG A 92 2.36 3.64 -8.65
CA ARG A 92 1.40 4.71 -8.93
C ARG A 92 0.15 4.13 -9.58
N PRO A 93 -1.00 4.72 -9.30
CA PRO A 93 -2.21 4.35 -10.03
C PRO A 93 -2.17 4.91 -11.46
N ASN A 94 -2.91 4.30 -12.39
CA ASN A 94 -3.02 4.86 -13.75
C ASN A 94 -3.91 6.11 -13.75
N ALA A 95 -4.93 6.16 -12.88
CA ALA A 95 -5.82 7.30 -12.72
C ALA A 95 -6.27 7.46 -11.25
N VAL A 96 -7.00 8.53 -10.94
CA VAL A 96 -7.78 8.67 -9.71
C VAL A 96 -9.25 8.79 -10.07
N ILE A 97 -10.11 8.09 -9.33
CA ILE A 97 -11.55 8.22 -9.48
C ILE A 97 -12.06 9.19 -8.42
N LEU A 98 -12.72 10.27 -8.86
CA LEU A 98 -13.36 11.23 -7.98
C LEU A 98 -14.87 11.05 -7.96
N VAL A 99 -15.40 10.97 -6.75
CA VAL A 99 -16.81 10.78 -6.48
C VAL A 99 -17.28 11.76 -5.43
N ARG A 100 -18.55 12.15 -5.46
CA ARG A 100 -19.07 13.10 -4.49
C ARG A 100 -19.36 12.43 -3.15
N SER A 101 -18.99 13.10 -2.07
CA SER A 101 -19.27 12.62 -0.71
C SER A 101 -20.76 12.59 -0.36
N ASP A 102 -21.61 13.36 -1.06
CA ASP A 102 -23.06 13.39 -0.87
C ASP A 102 -23.83 12.43 -1.80
N LYS A 103 -23.13 11.62 -2.60
CA LYS A 103 -23.69 10.61 -3.52
C LYS A 103 -22.98 9.27 -3.33
N ILE A 104 -23.38 8.55 -2.28
CA ILE A 104 -22.74 7.29 -1.90
C ILE A 104 -22.96 6.21 -2.98
N GLU A 105 -24.07 6.28 -3.72
CA GLU A 105 -24.40 5.34 -4.79
C GLU A 105 -23.35 5.37 -5.90
N ASP A 106 -22.91 6.57 -6.29
CA ASP A 106 -21.84 6.76 -7.28
C ASP A 106 -20.53 6.13 -6.81
N ALA A 107 -20.22 6.21 -5.51
CA ALA A 107 -19.02 5.62 -4.93
C ALA A 107 -19.12 4.09 -4.82
N MET A 108 -20.30 3.54 -4.59
CA MET A 108 -20.49 2.09 -4.61
C MET A 108 -20.30 1.54 -6.03
N LEU A 109 -20.85 2.22 -7.03
CA LEU A 109 -20.74 1.80 -8.43
C LEU A 109 -19.30 1.94 -8.95
N SER A 110 -18.56 2.95 -8.50
CA SER A 110 -17.18 3.19 -8.91
C SER A 110 -16.21 2.06 -8.54
N SER A 111 -16.53 1.29 -7.49
CA SER A 111 -15.73 0.11 -7.09
C SER A 111 -15.55 -0.92 -8.21
N ARG A 112 -16.52 -1.02 -9.14
CA ARG A 112 -16.46 -1.97 -10.26
C ARG A 112 -15.42 -1.60 -11.30
N ILE A 113 -15.13 -0.31 -11.45
CA ILE A 113 -14.20 0.19 -12.46
C ILE A 113 -12.82 0.53 -11.88
N SER A 114 -12.64 0.51 -10.56
CA SER A 114 -11.37 0.86 -9.91
C SER A 114 -10.26 -0.18 -10.15
N HIS A 115 -10.63 -1.40 -10.51
CA HIS A 115 -9.70 -2.51 -10.77
C HIS A 115 -8.97 -2.36 -12.11
N HIS A 116 -8.02 -3.26 -12.39
CA HIS A 116 -7.38 -3.40 -13.70
C HIS A 116 -8.43 -3.42 -14.83
N PRO A 117 -8.23 -2.65 -15.91
CA PRO A 117 -6.99 -1.94 -16.29
C PRO A 117 -6.84 -0.52 -15.73
N ILE A 118 -7.86 0.03 -15.06
CA ILE A 118 -7.81 1.42 -14.59
C ILE A 118 -6.89 1.57 -13.38
N ASN A 119 -6.86 0.59 -12.46
CA ASN A 119 -5.98 0.60 -11.27
C ASN A 119 -5.95 1.97 -10.59
N ALA A 120 -7.10 2.42 -10.08
CA ALA A 120 -7.27 3.77 -9.54
C ALA A 120 -7.87 3.76 -8.14
N PRO A 121 -7.32 4.51 -7.17
CA PRO A 121 -8.00 4.73 -5.92
C PRO A 121 -9.25 5.60 -6.14
N ILE A 122 -10.24 5.40 -5.27
CA ILE A 122 -11.45 6.20 -5.21
C ILE A 122 -11.25 7.23 -4.10
N LEU A 123 -11.31 8.52 -4.45
CA LEU A 123 -11.27 9.62 -3.50
C LEU A 123 -12.59 10.42 -3.54
N PHE A 124 -12.94 11.02 -2.41
CA PHE A 124 -14.14 11.85 -2.31
C PHE A 124 -13.85 13.32 -2.57
N THR A 125 -14.84 14.00 -3.16
CA THR A 125 -14.87 15.44 -3.37
C THR A 125 -16.23 16.02 -2.97
N LYS A 126 -16.36 17.34 -2.91
CA LYS A 126 -17.67 18.01 -2.89
C LYS A 126 -18.12 18.28 -4.33
N LYS A 127 -19.39 18.64 -4.52
CA LYS A 127 -19.96 18.92 -5.84
C LYS A 127 -19.18 19.99 -6.62
N ASN A 128 -18.87 21.12 -5.97
CA ASN A 128 -18.28 22.31 -6.61
C ASN A 128 -16.90 22.68 -6.04
N SER A 129 -16.30 21.84 -5.19
CA SER A 129 -14.96 22.07 -4.66
C SER A 129 -14.24 20.78 -4.27
N ILE A 130 -12.92 20.78 -4.44
CA ILE A 130 -12.06 19.67 -4.03
C ILE A 130 -11.49 20.02 -2.65
N PRO A 131 -11.76 19.20 -1.61
CA PRO A 131 -11.11 19.35 -0.31
C PRO A 131 -9.58 19.30 -0.44
N GLU A 132 -8.90 20.06 0.41
CA GLU A 132 -7.44 20.19 0.34
C GLU A 132 -6.72 18.84 0.48
N SER A 133 -7.21 17.97 1.37
CA SER A 133 -6.66 16.62 1.57
C SER A 133 -6.76 15.75 0.32
N THR A 134 -7.93 15.75 -0.33
CA THR A 134 -8.13 15.07 -1.62
C THR A 134 -7.18 15.61 -2.68
N LEU A 135 -7.05 16.94 -2.80
CA LEU A 135 -6.22 17.55 -3.83
C LEU A 135 -4.73 17.22 -3.64
N LYS A 136 -4.23 17.33 -2.41
CA LYS A 136 -2.86 16.95 -2.06
C LYS A 136 -2.61 15.48 -2.33
N GLU A 137 -3.59 14.63 -2.07
CA GLU A 137 -3.45 13.20 -2.32
C GLU A 137 -3.39 12.89 -3.82
N ILE A 138 -4.18 13.56 -4.68
CA ILE A 138 -4.05 13.41 -6.14
C ILE A 138 -2.65 13.84 -6.60
N GLU A 139 -2.14 14.97 -6.10
CA GLU A 139 -0.79 15.46 -6.41
C GLU A 139 0.30 14.46 -5.95
N ARG A 140 0.16 13.86 -4.76
CA ARG A 140 1.06 12.85 -4.23
C ARG A 140 1.04 11.57 -5.07
N LEU A 141 -0.16 11.10 -5.44
CA LEU A 141 -0.34 9.89 -6.23
C LEU A 141 0.31 10.01 -7.61
N ASN A 142 0.26 11.22 -8.18
CA ASN A 142 0.80 11.58 -9.49
C ASN A 142 0.51 10.52 -10.57
N PRO A 143 -0.77 10.31 -10.94
CA PRO A 143 -1.20 9.17 -11.73
C PRO A 143 -0.49 9.12 -13.09
N GLU A 144 -0.19 7.90 -13.56
CA GLU A 144 0.55 7.71 -14.81
C GLU A 144 -0.21 8.20 -16.06
N GLY A 145 -1.53 8.18 -16.00
CA GLY A 145 -2.42 8.40 -17.12
C GLY A 145 -2.85 7.08 -17.76
N LEU A 146 -4.15 6.95 -18.01
CA LEU A 146 -4.71 5.78 -18.68
C LEU A 146 -4.47 5.87 -20.20
N PHE A 147 -3.52 5.07 -20.71
CA PHE A 147 -3.09 5.14 -22.11
C PHE A 147 -4.23 4.94 -23.12
N VAL A 148 -5.17 4.02 -22.81
CA VAL A 148 -6.30 3.69 -23.70
C VAL A 148 -7.28 4.86 -23.87
N ASP A 149 -7.33 5.79 -22.91
CA ASP A 149 -8.22 6.94 -22.90
C ASP A 149 -7.45 8.25 -23.05
N GLY A 150 -6.32 8.24 -23.77
CA GLY A 150 -5.56 9.46 -24.06
C GLY A 150 -4.83 10.06 -22.86
N ASN A 151 -4.31 9.21 -21.97
CA ASN A 151 -3.59 9.57 -20.74
C ASN A 151 -4.44 10.32 -19.71
N VAL A 152 -5.72 9.98 -19.61
CA VAL A 152 -6.59 10.50 -18.55
C VAL A 152 -6.05 10.12 -17.18
N LYS A 153 -5.78 11.12 -16.33
CA LYS A 153 -5.28 10.95 -14.96
C LYS A 153 -6.39 10.98 -13.90
N VAL A 154 -7.53 11.59 -14.21
CA VAL A 154 -8.64 11.76 -13.26
C VAL A 154 -9.95 11.44 -13.96
N ILE A 155 -10.75 10.55 -13.35
CA ILE A 155 -12.07 10.13 -13.81
C ILE A 155 -13.10 10.71 -12.85
N LEU A 156 -14.06 11.46 -13.38
CA LEU A 156 -15.16 12.03 -12.60
C LEU A 156 -16.40 11.14 -12.73
N ILE A 157 -17.05 10.81 -11.62
CA ILE A 157 -18.30 10.04 -11.62
C ILE A 157 -19.44 10.91 -11.10
N GLY A 158 -20.56 10.89 -11.82
CA GLY A 158 -21.77 11.64 -11.48
C GLY A 158 -21.72 13.11 -11.91
N ASP A 159 -22.68 13.90 -11.42
CA ASP A 159 -22.77 15.33 -11.73
C ASP A 159 -21.81 16.15 -10.86
N MET A 160 -20.76 16.69 -11.49
CA MET A 160 -19.75 17.55 -10.86
C MET A 160 -19.85 18.98 -11.38
N GLY A 161 -19.59 19.96 -10.51
CA GLY A 161 -19.48 21.36 -10.90
C GLY A 161 -18.28 21.62 -11.81
N GLU A 162 -18.39 22.59 -12.70
CA GLU A 162 -17.30 22.97 -13.62
C GLU A 162 -16.07 23.50 -12.87
N GLU A 163 -16.23 23.98 -11.63
CA GLU A 163 -15.13 24.42 -10.77
C GLU A 163 -14.14 23.28 -10.47
N ILE A 164 -14.61 22.03 -10.41
CA ILE A 164 -13.77 20.84 -10.20
C ILE A 164 -12.82 20.69 -11.39
N LYS A 165 -13.35 20.72 -12.62
CA LYS A 165 -12.55 20.57 -13.85
C LYS A 165 -11.54 21.70 -13.97
N ASN A 166 -11.95 22.94 -13.69
CA ASN A 166 -11.07 24.10 -13.72
C ASN A 166 -9.91 23.98 -12.72
N THR A 167 -10.19 23.46 -11.52
CA THR A 167 -9.17 23.24 -10.48
C THR A 167 -8.17 22.15 -10.90
N LEU A 168 -8.66 21.04 -11.46
CA LEU A 168 -7.82 19.93 -11.91
C LEU A 168 -6.93 20.35 -13.09
N ASN A 169 -7.49 21.02 -14.10
CA ASN A 169 -6.75 21.47 -15.29
C ASN A 169 -5.63 22.47 -14.94
N LYS A 170 -5.72 23.18 -13.82
CA LYS A 170 -4.68 24.11 -13.36
C LYS A 170 -3.53 23.40 -12.65
N LYS A 171 -3.74 22.19 -12.12
CA LYS A 171 -2.82 21.53 -11.18
C LYS A 171 -2.23 20.21 -11.67
N ILE A 172 -2.90 19.48 -12.56
CA ILE A 172 -2.61 18.06 -12.88
C ILE A 172 -2.47 17.82 -14.38
#